data_AF-A0A0C3NM07-F1
#
_entry.id   AF-A0A0C3NM07-F1
#
_cell.length_a   1.000
_cell.length_b   1.000
_cell.length_c   1.000
_cell.angle_alpha   90.00
_cell.angle_beta   90.00
_cell.angle_gamma   90.00
#
_symmetry.space_group_name_H-M   'P 1'
#
loop_
_entity.id
_entity.type
_entity.pdbx_description
1 polymer ?
#
loop_
_entity_poly.entity_id
_entity_poly.type
_entity_poly.pdbx_seq_one_letter_code
_entity_poly.pdbx_strand_id
1 'polypeptide(L)' 'MSLQHFGKGALRIAKNYTKGYSDTQAKVRDATSNDPWGPSGTQMNELAQLTYNQNDFVEIMEMLDKRLNDKVAHRA' A
#
# COMPACT_ATOMS: atom_id res chain seq x y z
N MET A 1 -41.53 -2.78 -4.55
CA MET A 1 -40.17 -2.54 -5.06
C MET A 1 -39.28 -2.25 -3.88
N SER A 2 -38.33 -3.15 -3.62
CA SER A 2 -37.51 -3.20 -2.40
C SER A 2 -36.53 -2.04 -2.34
N LEU A 3 -36.37 -1.48 -1.14
CA LEU A 3 -35.48 -0.38 -0.74
C LEU A 3 -33.99 -0.83 -0.80
N GLN A 4 -33.51 -1.25 -1.96
CA GLN A 4 -32.20 -1.90 -2.14
C GLN A 4 -31.15 -1.08 -2.90
N HIS A 5 -31.43 0.19 -3.22
CA HIS A 5 -30.58 0.96 -4.14
C HIS A 5 -29.65 2.03 -3.53
N PHE A 6 -29.66 2.26 -2.22
CA PHE A 6 -28.75 3.25 -1.59
C PHE A 6 -27.52 2.65 -0.88
N GLY A 7 -27.47 1.33 -0.63
CA GLY A 7 -26.38 0.73 0.15
C GLY A 7 -25.11 0.40 -0.65
N LYS A 8 -25.20 0.21 -1.97
CA LYS A 8 -24.11 -0.40 -2.76
C LYS A 8 -22.98 0.57 -3.12
N GLY A 9 -23.27 1.87 -3.20
CA GLY A 9 -22.26 2.91 -3.48
C GLY A 9 -21.34 3.16 -2.28
N ALA A 10 -21.91 3.31 -1.08
CA ALA A 10 -21.17 3.53 0.16
C ALA A 10 -20.28 2.33 0.52
N LEU A 11 -20.76 1.11 0.29
CA LEU A 11 -20.00 -0.13 0.54
C LEU A 11 -18.74 -0.25 -0.32
N ARG A 12 -18.71 0.33 -1.53
CA ARG A 12 -17.51 0.32 -2.40
C ARG A 12 -16.45 1.34 -1.96
N ILE A 13 -16.84 2.51 -1.46
CA ILE A 13 -15.92 3.48 -0.84
C ILE A 13 -15.32 2.88 0.44
N ALA A 14 -16.15 2.23 1.25
CA ALA A 14 -15.68 1.46 2.41
C ALA A 14 -14.73 0.32 2.01
N LYS A 15 -14.97 -0.35 0.86
CA LYS A 15 -14.15 -1.50 0.45
C LYS A 15 -12.73 -1.13 -0.03
N ASN A 16 -12.50 0.11 -0.48
CA ASN A 16 -11.13 0.58 -0.71
C ASN A 16 -10.38 0.87 0.60
N TYR A 17 -11.10 1.14 1.70
CA TYR A 17 -10.55 1.14 3.07
C TYR A 17 -10.34 -0.27 3.66
N THR A 18 -10.86 -1.33 3.02
CA THR A 18 -10.87 -2.69 3.63
C THR A 18 -9.61 -3.54 3.42
N LYS A 19 -8.47 -2.93 3.08
CA LYS A 19 -7.17 -3.50 3.51
C LYS A 19 -6.51 -2.70 4.63
N GLY A 20 -7.06 -1.55 5.02
CA GLY A 20 -6.56 -0.73 6.13
C GLY A 20 -5.16 -0.16 5.92
N TYR A 21 -4.64 -0.15 4.69
CA TYR A 21 -3.33 0.45 4.44
C TYR A 21 -3.44 1.97 4.48
N SER A 22 -2.51 2.59 5.20
CA SER A 22 -2.29 4.04 5.12
C SER A 22 -1.81 4.44 3.72
N ASP A 23 -1.84 5.74 3.43
CA ASP A 23 -1.28 6.29 2.19
C ASP A 23 0.22 5.94 2.04
N THR A 24 0.98 6.06 3.13
CA THR A 24 2.39 5.69 3.21
C THR A 24 2.61 4.22 2.88
N GLN A 25 1.81 3.33 3.47
CA GLN A 25 1.89 1.89 3.19
C GLN A 25 1.55 1.55 1.74
N ALA A 26 0.59 2.24 1.13
CA ALA A 26 0.26 2.07 -0.28
C ALA A 26 1.43 2.49 -1.19
N LYS A 27 2.05 3.63 -0.91
CA LYS A 27 3.21 4.12 -1.67
C LYS A 27 4.40 3.16 -1.62
N VAL A 28 4.71 2.63 -0.44
CA VAL A 28 5.80 1.64 -0.29
C VAL A 28 5.45 0.37 -1.04
N ARG A 29 4.20 -0.11 -0.93
CA ARG A 29 3.75 -1.32 -1.62
C ARG A 29 3.91 -1.20 -3.13
N ASP A 30 3.59 -0.04 -3.69
CA ASP A 30 3.69 0.26 -5.13
C ASP A 30 5.15 0.42 -5.57
N ALA A 31 6.00 1.06 -4.76
CA ALA A 31 7.42 1.18 -5.03
C ALA A 31 8.16 -0.16 -4.97
N THR A 32 7.66 -1.13 -4.21
CA THR A 32 8.17 -2.50 -4.11
C THR A 32 7.28 -3.50 -4.84
N SER A 33 6.68 -3.12 -5.97
CA SER A 33 5.95 -4.07 -6.81
C SER A 33 6.89 -5.14 -7.36
N ASN A 34 6.33 -6.27 -7.82
CA ASN A 34 7.10 -7.33 -8.48
C ASN A 34 7.28 -7.06 -9.98
N ASP A 35 7.09 -5.83 -10.42
CA ASP A 35 7.23 -5.46 -11.83
C ASP A 35 8.72 -5.36 -12.21
N PRO A 36 9.11 -5.73 -13.44
CA PRO A 36 10.51 -5.84 -13.82
C PRO A 36 11.24 -4.50 -13.97
N TRP A 37 10.54 -3.36 -13.92
CA TRP A 37 11.11 -2.02 -14.17
C TRP A 37 11.42 -1.20 -12.91
N GLY A 38 11.11 -1.72 -11.71
CA GLY A 38 11.41 -1.06 -10.43
C GLY A 38 10.66 0.27 -10.20
N PRO A 39 10.89 0.94 -9.07
CA PRO A 39 10.23 2.21 -8.76
C PRO A 39 10.81 3.37 -9.57
N SER A 40 9.96 4.34 -9.88
CA SER A 40 10.40 5.61 -10.47
C SER A 40 11.18 6.47 -9.47
N GLY A 41 12.02 7.38 -9.99
CA GLY A 41 12.73 8.36 -9.15
C GLY A 41 11.77 9.26 -8.34
N THR A 42 10.60 9.58 -8.88
CA THR A 42 9.55 10.34 -8.19
C THR A 42 9.01 9.58 -6.98
N GLN A 43 8.69 8.30 -7.12
CA GLN A 43 8.23 7.47 -5.99
C GLN A 43 9.29 7.37 -4.90
N MET A 44 10.55 7.17 -5.29
CA MET A 44 11.67 7.12 -4.34
C MET A 44 11.87 8.45 -3.61
N ASN A 45 11.75 9.58 -4.32
CA ASN A 45 11.86 10.90 -3.72
C ASN A 45 10.73 11.16 -2.72
N GLU A 46 9.49 10.81 -3.06
CA GLU A 46 8.34 10.95 -2.18
C GLU A 46 8.50 10.12 -0.90
N LEU A 47 8.89 8.84 -1.02
CA LEU A 47 9.19 8.01 0.14
C LEU A 47 10.32 8.59 1.00
N ALA A 48 11.38 9.13 0.38
CA ALA A 48 12.47 9.77 1.10
C ALA A 48 11.97 10.99 1.91
N GLN A 49 11.05 11.79 1.37
CA GLN A 49 10.47 12.91 2.13
C GLN A 49 9.61 12.42 3.31
N LEU A 50 8.84 11.34 3.12
CA LEU A 50 8.01 10.77 4.18
C LEU A 50 8.83 10.24 5.36
N THR A 51 10.09 9.85 5.16
CA THR A 51 10.95 9.37 6.26
C THR A 51 11.24 10.42 7.35
N TYR A 52 11.02 11.71 7.08
CA TYR A 52 11.16 12.78 8.08
C TYR A 52 9.96 12.87 9.05
N ASN A 53 8.87 12.18 8.76
CA ASN A 53 7.74 12.03 9.69
C ASN A 53 7.89 10.72 10.46
N GLN A 54 7.84 10.79 11.79
CA GLN A 54 8.06 9.63 12.65
C GLN A 54 7.06 8.49 12.41
N ASN A 55 5.78 8.81 12.20
CA ASN A 55 4.75 7.79 11.99
C ASN A 55 4.94 7.12 10.62
N ASP A 56 5.15 7.93 9.59
CA ASP A 56 5.39 7.42 8.23
C ASP A 56 6.66 6.59 8.16
N PHE A 57 7.72 7.00 8.84
CA PHE A 57 8.97 6.23 8.93
C PHE A 57 8.72 4.82 9.49
N VAL A 58 7.99 4.70 10.60
CA VAL A 58 7.67 3.38 11.19
C VAL A 58 6.90 2.52 10.20
N GLU A 59 5.88 3.09 9.54
CA GLU A 59 5.08 2.37 8.56
C GLU A 59 5.88 1.94 7.32
N ILE A 60 6.80 2.78 6.85
CA ILE A 60 7.71 2.47 5.75
C ILE A 60 8.56 1.26 6.13
N MET A 61 9.23 1.32 7.29
CA MET A 61 10.12 0.25 7.74
C MET A 61 9.37 -1.07 7.97
N GLU A 62 8.17 -1.03 8.55
CA GLU A 62 7.34 -2.22 8.73
C GLU A 62 6.93 -2.86 7.40
N MET A 63 6.57 -2.06 6.39
CA MET A 63 6.19 -2.58 5.09
C MET A 63 7.41 -3.17 4.36
N LEU A 64 8.56 -2.49 4.41
CA LEU A 64 9.80 -2.99 3.83
C LEU A 64 10.24 -4.31 4.48
N ASP A 65 10.20 -4.41 5.81
CA ASP A 65 10.51 -5.64 6.54
C ASP A 65 9.60 -6.80 6.12
N LYS A 66 8.28 -6.55 6.02
CA LYS A 66 7.32 -7.55 5.51
C LYS A 66 7.64 -7.99 4.09
N ARG A 67 8.06 -7.07 3.21
CA ARG A 67 8.40 -7.37 1.81
C ARG A 67 9.70 -8.16 1.68
N LEU A 68 10.73 -7.81 2.45
CA LEU A 68 12.02 -8.49 2.45
C LEU A 68 11.93 -9.91 3.03
N ASN A 69 11.05 -10.10 4.01
CA ASN A 69 10.81 -11.39 4.64
C ASN A 69 9.63 -12.16 4.04
N ASP A 70 8.98 -11.62 3.01
CA ASP A 70 7.93 -12.35 2.32
C ASP A 70 8.57 -13.60 1.69
N LYS A 71 8.10 -14.78 2.10
CA LYS A 71 8.53 -16.04 1.52
C LYS A 71 7.89 -16.12 0.14
N VAL A 72 8.42 -15.36 -0.81
CA VAL A 72 8.22 -15.60 -2.23
C VAL A 72 8.70 -17.02 -2.42
N ALA A 73 7.74 -17.93 -2.51
CA ALA A 73 8.01 -19.34 -2.51
C ALA A 73 9.13 -19.63 -3.50
N HIS A 74 10.12 -20.40 -3.06
CA HIS A 74 10.96 -21.25 -3.92
C HIS A 74 10.07 -22.27 -4.67
N ARG A 75 9.08 -21.79 -5.41
CA ARG A 75 8.22 -22.53 -6.34
C ARG A 75 8.49 -21.96 -7.73
N ALA A 76 9.74 -22.08 -8.12
CA ALA A 76 10.17 -22.20 -9.51
C ALA A 76 11.26 -23.28 -9.49
#